data_AF-G5E1L1-F1
#
_entry.id   AF-G5E1L1-F1
#
_cell.length_a   1.000
_cell.length_b   1.000
_cell.length_c   1.000
_cell.angle_alpha   90.00
_cell.angle_beta   90.00
_cell.angle_gamma   90.00
#
_symmetry.space_group_name_H-M   'P 1'
#
loop_
_entity.id
_entity.type
_entity.pdbx_description
1 polymer ?
#
loop_
_entity_poly.entity_id
_entity_poly.type
_entity_poly.pdbx_seq_one_letter_code
_entity_poly.pdbx_strand_id
1 'polypeptide(L)'
;RSGFARNAACGRIICDVEISAKLIRCKSYNLTESVHQILKTERILIPPENIRNAYSDSSHLLYMLENTWIDAKFILQIMCELNVLPLALQITNIAGNVMSRTLMGGRSERNEYLLLHAFTENNFLVP
;
A
#
# COMPACT_ATOMS: atom_id res chain seq x y z
N ARG A 1 -6.49 15.45 -4.16
CA ARG A 1 -5.21 16.02 -3.67
C ARG A 1 -4.17 14.90 -3.59
N SER A 2 -3.43 14.58 -4.67
CA SER A 2 -2.38 13.54 -4.64
C SER A 2 -1.21 13.81 -5.61
N GLY A 3 -1.11 15.04 -6.14
CA GLY A 3 -0.09 15.39 -7.13
C GLY A 3 1.34 15.42 -6.58
N PHE A 4 1.54 16.04 -5.41
CA PHE A 4 2.88 16.35 -4.89
C PHE A 4 3.69 15.13 -4.44
N ALA A 5 3.06 14.10 -3.86
CA ALA A 5 3.77 12.90 -3.43
C ALA A 5 4.23 12.00 -4.61
N ARG A 6 3.64 12.14 -5.80
CA ARG A 6 3.90 11.26 -6.95
C ARG A 6 5.33 11.36 -7.48
N ASN A 7 5.87 12.57 -7.52
CA ASN A 7 7.21 12.80 -8.07
C ASN A 7 8.29 12.83 -6.98
N ALA A 8 7.91 12.92 -5.71
CA ALA A 8 8.84 12.96 -4.59
C ALA A 8 9.69 11.68 -4.48
N ALA A 9 9.13 10.53 -4.87
CA ALA A 9 9.80 9.24 -4.87
C ALA A 9 10.05 8.70 -6.30
N CYS A 10 10.26 9.59 -7.28
CA CYS A 10 10.51 9.17 -8.66
C CYS A 10 11.65 8.13 -8.74
N GLY A 11 11.46 7.08 -9.54
CA GLY A 11 12.37 5.94 -9.63
C GLY A 11 12.21 4.90 -8.53
N ARG A 12 11.35 5.13 -7.52
CA ARG A 12 11.02 4.16 -6.47
C ARG A 12 9.52 3.87 -6.49
N ILE A 13 9.17 2.58 -6.50
CA ILE A 13 7.78 2.14 -6.45
C ILE A 13 7.30 2.19 -4.99
N ILE A 14 6.18 2.85 -4.74
CA ILE A 14 5.56 2.94 -3.41
C ILE A 14 4.37 1.99 -3.36
N CYS A 15 4.36 1.11 -2.36
CA CYS A 15 3.25 0.22 -2.06
C CYS A 15 2.60 0.66 -0.75
N ASP A 16 1.37 1.18 -0.84
CA ASP A 16 0.55 1.50 0.31
C ASP A 16 -0.36 0.30 0.62
N VAL A 17 -0.15 -0.33 1.77
CA VAL A 17 -0.91 -1.52 2.16
C VAL A 17 -2.35 -1.22 2.55
N GLU A 18 -2.68 0.01 2.97
CA GLU A 18 -4.06 0.41 3.25
C GLU A 18 -4.85 0.57 1.94
N ILE A 19 -4.23 1.12 0.90
CA ILE A 19 -4.82 1.13 -0.45
C ILE A 19 -4.94 -0.29 -0.98
N SER A 20 -3.89 -1.09 -0.85
CA SER A 20 -3.85 -2.48 -1.37
C SER A 20 -4.80 -3.41 -0.61
N ALA A 21 -5.06 -3.17 0.67
CA ALA A 21 -5.99 -3.96 1.48
C ALA A 21 -7.43 -3.92 0.94
N LYS A 22 -7.78 -2.94 0.09
CA LYS A 22 -9.07 -2.89 -0.62
C LYS A 22 -9.28 -4.02 -1.63
N LEU A 23 -8.26 -4.87 -1.85
CA LEU A 23 -8.40 -6.17 -2.52
C LEU A 23 -9.33 -7.11 -1.75
N ILE A 24 -9.43 -6.95 -0.43
CA ILE A 24 -10.37 -7.65 0.43
C ILE A 24 -11.38 -6.66 1.02
N ARG A 25 -12.53 -7.18 1.47
CA ARG A 25 -13.56 -6.36 2.11
C ARG A 25 -13.31 -6.29 3.62
N CYS A 26 -12.98 -5.10 4.12
CA CYS A 26 -12.81 -4.84 5.55
C CYS A 26 -13.84 -3.83 6.05
N LYS A 27 -14.08 -3.79 7.37
CA LYS A 27 -14.92 -2.74 8.00
C LYS A 27 -14.23 -1.37 7.92
N SER A 28 -12.93 -1.36 8.15
CA SER A 28 -12.03 -0.22 7.95
C SER A 28 -10.70 -0.72 7.37
N TYR A 29 -9.92 0.17 6.76
CA TYR A 29 -8.63 -0.20 6.14
C TYR A 29 -7.42 0.34 6.91
N ASN A 30 -7.63 0.82 8.14
CA ASN A 30 -6.51 1.21 8.99
C ASN A 30 -5.64 -0.01 9.34
N LEU A 31 -4.41 0.24 9.81
CA LEU A 31 -3.46 -0.83 10.09
C LEU A 31 -3.97 -1.80 11.16
N THR A 32 -4.63 -1.32 12.21
CA THR A 32 -5.15 -2.18 13.29
C THR A 32 -6.17 -3.19 12.78
N GLU A 33 -7.18 -2.74 12.03
CA GLU A 33 -8.18 -3.64 11.44
C GLU A 33 -7.54 -4.59 10.41
N SER A 34 -6.58 -4.09 9.62
CA SER A 34 -5.88 -4.90 8.63
C SER A 34 -5.07 -6.02 9.28
N VAL A 35 -4.36 -5.74 10.38
CA VAL A 35 -3.62 -6.75 11.16
C VAL A 35 -4.57 -7.77 11.76
N HIS A 36 -5.68 -7.33 12.38
CA HIS A 36 -6.68 -8.23 12.94
C HIS A 36 -7.31 -9.14 11.86
N GLN A 37 -7.75 -8.56 10.74
CA GLN A 37 -8.48 -9.29 9.73
C GLN A 37 -7.58 -10.19 8.86
N ILE A 38 -6.39 -9.72 8.47
CA ILE A 38 -5.49 -10.44 7.56
C ILE A 38 -4.55 -11.36 8.33
N LEU A 39 -3.86 -10.83 9.35
CA LEU A 39 -2.84 -11.57 10.11
C LEU A 39 -3.39 -12.32 11.32
N LYS A 40 -4.69 -12.17 11.63
CA LYS A 40 -5.35 -12.83 12.77
C LYS A 40 -4.66 -12.58 14.12
N THR A 41 -4.11 -11.37 14.28
CA THR A 41 -3.33 -10.95 15.45
C THR A 41 -3.84 -9.60 15.94
N GLU A 42 -3.64 -9.30 17.22
CA GLU A 42 -3.98 -7.99 17.79
C GLU A 42 -2.81 -7.01 17.68
N ARG A 43 -3.10 -5.77 17.31
CA ARG A 43 -2.13 -4.67 17.26
C ARG A 43 -2.34 -3.74 18.46
N ILE A 44 -1.29 -3.56 19.26
CA ILE A 44 -1.30 -2.62 20.37
C ILE A 44 -0.98 -1.22 19.83
N LEU A 45 -1.78 -0.23 20.26
CA LEU A 45 -1.60 1.17 19.90
C LEU A 45 -1.08 1.95 21.11
N ILE A 46 -0.04 2.75 20.90
CA ILE A 46 0.41 3.74 21.88
C ILE A 46 -0.37 5.04 21.61
N PRO A 47 -1.20 5.52 22.55
CA PRO A 47 -1.91 6.77 22.39
C PRO A 47 -0.94 7.96 22.25
N PRO A 48 -1.19 8.94 21.36
CA PRO A 48 -0.30 10.07 21.16
C PRO A 48 0.04 10.85 22.44
N GLU A 49 -0.90 10.97 23.36
CA GLU A 49 -0.74 11.62 24.67
C GLU A 49 0.33 10.94 25.55
N ASN A 50 0.58 9.65 25.35
CA ASN A 50 1.55 8.88 26.12
C ASN A 50 2.96 8.95 25.54
N ILE A 51 3.13 9.45 24.31
CA ILE A 51 4.44 9.51 23.63
C ILE A 51 5.42 10.34 24.44
N ARG A 52 5.02 11.53 24.92
CA ARG A 52 5.92 12.39 25.70
C ARG A 52 6.39 11.71 26.99
N ASN A 53 5.49 10.99 27.65
CA ASN A 53 5.80 10.31 28.90
C ASN A 53 6.73 9.11 28.69
N ALA A 54 6.69 8.48 27.52
CA ALA A 54 7.60 7.37 27.19
C ALA A 54 9.07 7.79 27.14
N TYR A 55 9.39 9.08 26.94
CA TYR A 55 10.78 9.58 26.97
C TYR A 55 11.35 9.73 28.39
N SER A 56 10.51 9.65 29.43
CA SER A 56 10.95 9.83 30.81
C SER A 56 11.72 8.62 31.36
N ASP A 57 11.59 7.45 30.74
CA ASP A 57 12.23 6.21 31.16
C ASP A 57 12.66 5.37 29.95
N SER A 58 13.85 4.76 30.02
CA SER A 58 14.41 4.00 28.91
C SER A 58 13.57 2.78 28.53
N SER A 59 12.92 2.13 29.51
CA SER A 59 12.13 0.92 29.25
C SER A 59 10.88 1.25 28.44
N HIS A 60 10.21 2.36 28.77
CA HIS A 60 9.05 2.84 28.02
C HIS A 60 9.44 3.32 26.62
N LEU A 61 10.60 3.98 26.48
CA LEU A 61 11.12 4.39 25.18
C LEU A 61 11.44 3.18 24.28
N LEU A 62 12.10 2.15 24.83
CA LEU A 62 12.39 0.91 24.11
C LEU A 62 11.11 0.19 23.68
N TYR A 63 10.10 0.13 24.55
CA TYR A 63 8.79 -0.42 24.20
C TYR A 63 8.13 0.33 23.04
N MET A 64 8.23 1.66 23.00
CA MET A 64 7.72 2.47 21.88
C MET A 64 8.46 2.18 20.56
N LEU A 65 9.78 2.01 20.61
CA LEU A 65 10.59 1.62 19.45
C LEU A 65 10.21 0.22 18.95
N GLU A 66 10.02 -0.74 19.87
CA GLU A 66 9.59 -2.08 19.54
C GLU A 66 8.21 -2.09 18.87
N ASN A 67 7.24 -1.32 19.37
CA ASN A 67 5.92 -1.17 18.73
C ASN A 67 6.04 -0.65 17.29
N THR A 68 6.88 0.36 17.06
CA THR A 68 7.12 0.92 15.71
C THR A 68 7.77 -0.11 14.78
N TRP A 69 8.69 -0.92 15.30
CA TRP A 69 9.32 -2.00 14.55
C TRP A 69 8.34 -3.12 14.21
N ILE A 70 7.47 -3.51 15.15
CA ILE A 70 6.41 -4.48 14.94
C ILE A 70 5.41 -3.98 13.89
N ASP A 71 5.05 -2.69 13.89
CA ASP A 71 4.19 -2.10 12.86
C ASP A 71 4.79 -2.20 11.46
N ALA A 72 6.08 -1.93 11.32
CA ALA A 72 6.78 -2.11 10.04
C ALA A 72 6.77 -3.58 9.59
N LYS A 73 6.95 -4.52 10.53
CA LYS A 73 6.82 -5.96 10.27
C LYS A 73 5.41 -6.33 9.83
N PHE A 74 4.37 -5.81 10.48
CA PHE A 74 2.98 -6.03 10.10
C PHE A 74 2.67 -5.53 8.69
N ILE A 75 3.16 -4.34 8.31
CA ILE A 75 3.01 -3.81 6.95
C ILE A 75 3.62 -4.78 5.93
N LEU A 76 4.83 -5.28 6.19
CA LEU A 76 5.48 -6.25 5.31
C LEU A 76 4.69 -7.56 5.23
N GLN A 77 4.24 -8.10 6.36
CA GLN A 77 3.46 -9.33 6.41
C GLN A 77 2.14 -9.19 5.65
N ILE A 78 1.39 -8.10 5.84
CA ILE A 78 0.15 -7.83 5.10
C ILE A 78 0.40 -7.80 3.59
N MET A 79 1.47 -7.11 3.15
CA MET A 79 1.84 -7.05 1.73
C MET A 79 2.10 -8.46 1.15
N CYS A 80 2.79 -9.31 1.91
CA CYS A 80 3.09 -10.69 1.54
C CYS A 80 1.83 -11.57 1.51
N GLU A 81 1.01 -11.55 2.58
CA GLU A 81 -0.22 -12.36 2.67
C GLU A 81 -1.21 -12.06 1.55
N LEU A 82 -1.33 -10.79 1.16
CA LEU A 82 -2.17 -10.37 0.04
C LEU A 82 -1.52 -10.57 -1.33
N ASN A 83 -0.27 -11.03 -1.41
CA ASN A 83 0.51 -11.14 -2.64
C ASN A 83 0.47 -9.86 -3.50
N VAL A 84 0.59 -8.70 -2.85
CA VAL A 84 0.36 -7.40 -3.51
C VAL A 84 1.30 -7.18 -4.69
N LEU A 85 2.60 -7.43 -4.50
CA LEU A 85 3.61 -7.18 -5.55
C LEU A 85 3.48 -8.13 -6.75
N PRO A 86 3.38 -9.47 -6.56
CA PRO A 86 3.12 -10.38 -7.68
C PRO A 86 1.84 -10.03 -8.44
N LEU A 87 0.76 -9.73 -7.74
CA LEU A 87 -0.51 -9.38 -8.36
C LEU A 87 -0.41 -8.06 -9.15
N ALA A 88 0.22 -7.04 -8.58
CA ALA A 88 0.42 -5.76 -9.26
C ALA A 88 1.28 -5.92 -10.53
N LEU A 89 2.29 -6.78 -10.50
CA LEU A 89 3.12 -7.08 -11.67
C LEU A 89 2.29 -7.70 -12.80
N GLN A 90 1.47 -8.71 -12.48
CA GLN A 90 0.61 -9.37 -13.48
C GLN A 90 -0.41 -8.40 -14.09
N ILE A 91 -1.09 -7.60 -13.24
CA ILE A 91 -2.04 -6.58 -13.71
C ILE A 91 -1.34 -5.58 -14.64
N THR A 92 -0.14 -5.15 -14.27
CA THR A 92 0.63 -4.17 -15.05
C THR A 92 1.04 -4.74 -16.41
N ASN A 93 1.50 -6.00 -16.45
CA ASN A 93 1.86 -6.65 -17.70
C ASN A 93 0.66 -6.83 -18.63
N ILE A 94 -0.52 -7.14 -18.09
CA ILE A 94 -1.74 -7.30 -18.88
C ILE A 94 -2.23 -5.95 -19.41
N ALA A 95 -2.29 -4.93 -18.56
CA ALA A 95 -2.79 -3.62 -18.94
C ALA A 95 -1.79 -2.81 -19.78
N GLY A 96 -0.49 -3.10 -19.67
CA GLY A 96 0.57 -2.38 -20.37
C GLY A 96 0.82 -0.96 -19.83
N ASN A 97 0.42 -0.66 -18.59
CA ASN A 97 0.67 0.61 -17.91
C ASN A 97 1.95 0.56 -17.04
N VAL A 98 2.24 1.61 -16.27
CA VAL A 98 3.38 1.65 -15.34
C VAL A 98 3.02 1.05 -13.98
N MET A 99 3.85 0.14 -13.44
CA MET A 99 3.57 -0.59 -12.19
C MET A 99 3.34 0.31 -10.97
N SER A 100 4.08 1.42 -10.87
CA SER A 100 3.86 2.41 -9.80
C SER A 100 2.45 3.00 -9.83
N ARG A 101 1.83 3.14 -11.01
CA ARG A 101 0.44 3.59 -11.17
C ARG A 101 -0.53 2.48 -10.77
N THR A 102 -0.23 1.23 -11.11
CA THR A 102 -1.05 0.07 -10.69
C THR A 102 -1.17 -0.03 -9.16
N LEU A 103 -0.07 0.15 -8.43
CA LEU A 103 -0.05 0.09 -6.96
C LEU A 103 -0.74 1.27 -6.27
N MET A 104 -0.85 2.42 -6.94
CA MET A 104 -1.61 3.57 -6.43
C MET A 104 -3.14 3.42 -6.62
N GLY A 105 -3.58 2.36 -7.31
CA GLY A 105 -4.96 2.17 -7.68
C GLY A 105 -5.37 2.96 -8.93
N GLY A 106 -6.67 2.92 -9.25
CA GLY A 106 -7.22 3.49 -10.48
C GLY A 106 -7.46 2.41 -11.53
N ARG A 107 -8.73 2.03 -11.73
CA ARG A 107 -9.12 1.04 -12.75
C ARG A 107 -9.18 1.66 -14.14
N SER A 108 -9.55 2.94 -14.23
CA SER A 108 -9.65 3.68 -15.50
C SER A 108 -8.32 3.74 -16.23
N GLU A 109 -7.24 4.15 -15.57
CA GLU A 109 -5.91 4.29 -16.19
C GLU A 109 -5.37 2.96 -16.72
N ARG A 110 -5.61 1.85 -16.02
CA ARG A 110 -5.25 0.52 -16.52
C ARG A 110 -6.01 0.16 -17.79
N ASN A 111 -7.32 0.39 -17.81
CA ASN A 111 -8.14 0.12 -18.99
C ASN A 111 -7.78 1.05 -20.16
N GLU A 112 -7.41 2.29 -19.86
CA GLU A 112 -6.95 3.26 -20.85
C GLU A 112 -5.71 2.75 -21.58
N TYR A 113 -4.63 2.39 -20.85
CA TYR A 113 -3.42 1.83 -21.46
C TYR A 113 -3.70 0.54 -22.23
N LEU A 114 -4.54 -0.34 -21.69
CA LEU A 114 -4.92 -1.58 -22.36
C LEU A 114 -5.55 -1.30 -23.73
N LEU A 115 -6.47 -0.34 -23.80
CA LEU A 115 -7.13 0.05 -25.05
C LEU A 115 -6.18 0.82 -25.97
N LEU A 116 -5.32 1.69 -25.44
CA LEU A 116 -4.32 2.41 -26.23
C LEU A 116 -3.39 1.43 -26.94
N HIS A 117 -2.88 0.40 -26.26
CA HIS A 117 -2.08 -0.66 -26.88
C HIS A 117 -2.88 -1.38 -27.97
N ALA A 118 -4.08 -1.84 -27.67
CA ALA A 118 -4.91 -2.59 -28.63
C ALA A 118 -5.27 -1.79 -29.89
N PHE A 119 -5.70 -0.52 -29.75
CA PHE A 119 -6.05 0.32 -30.90
C PHE A 119 -4.82 0.70 -31.73
N THR A 120 -3.69 0.98 -31.08
CA THR A 120 -2.43 1.26 -31.78
C THR A 120 -1.96 0.05 -32.59
N GLU A 121 -2.00 -1.15 -32.02
CA GLU A 121 -1.65 -2.41 -32.71
C GLU A 121 -2.56 -2.68 -33.91
N ASN A 122 -3.84 -2.29 -33.83
CA ASN A 122 -4.81 -2.43 -34.92
C ASN A 122 -4.83 -1.22 -35.87
N ASN A 123 -3.85 -0.32 -35.77
CA ASN A 123 -3.68 0.85 -36.64
C ASN A 123 -4.88 1.81 -36.64
N PHE A 124 -5.57 1.93 -35.51
CA PHE A 124 -6.60 2.95 -35.27
C PHE A 124 -5.96 4.25 -34.77
N LEU A 125 -6.60 5.38 -35.10
CA LEU A 125 -6.31 6.65 -34.43
C LEU A 125 -6.89 6.60 -33.01
N VAL A 126 -6.04 6.77 -32.02
CA VAL A 126 -6.44 6.93 -30.62
C VAL A 126 -6.82 8.39 -30.32
N PRO A 127 -7.67 8.66 -29.32
CA PRO A 127 -8.06 10.01 -28.93
C PRO A 127 -6.90 10.95 -28.57
#